data_AF-A0A661K9S5-F1
#
_entry.id   AF-A0A661K9S5-F1
#
_cell.length_a   1.000
_cell.length_b   1.000
_cell.length_c   1.000
_cell.angle_alpha   90.00
_cell.angle_beta   90.00
_cell.angle_gamma   90.00
#
_symmetry.space_group_name_H-M   'P 1'
#
loop_
_entity.id
_entity.type
_entity.pdbx_description
1 polymer ?
#
loop_
_entity_poly.entity_id
_entity_poly.type
_entity_poly.pdbx_seq_one_letter_code
_entity_poly.pdbx_strand_id
1 'polypeptide(L)'
;MDMLRRRQMKPFGLLLSSVFLGTVGQLCSKKGLTSIGPVYLDLAPSKVIGVVLKIFSNPLVLVGVFSYLLGSIIWLVALSRTELSFAYPFVSLTYLLVFIGSWYLFGESISFLRCLGLGLILCGVIFISLS
;
A
#
# COMPACT_ATOMS: atom_id res chain seq x y z
N MET A 1 26.56 26.56 4.23
CA MET A 1 25.69 25.81 3.30
C MET A 1 26.25 24.43 2.93
N ASP A 2 27.52 24.11 3.21
CA ASP A 2 28.14 22.84 2.80
C ASP A 2 28.24 21.72 3.87
N MET A 3 27.70 21.91 5.08
CA MET A 3 27.55 20.83 6.08
C MET A 3 26.26 20.00 5.91
N LEU A 4 25.36 20.40 5.00
CA LEU A 4 24.09 19.71 4.73
C LEU A 4 24.19 18.56 3.74
N ARG A 5 25.40 18.29 3.21
CA ARG A 5 25.74 17.06 2.49
C ARG A 5 25.91 15.90 3.48
N ARG A 6 24.99 15.78 4.46
CA ARG A 6 24.84 14.56 5.26
C ARG A 6 24.80 13.42 4.27
N ARG A 7 25.68 12.43 4.44
CA ARG A 7 25.65 11.17 3.68
C ARG A 7 24.18 10.75 3.48
N GLN A 8 23.63 11.04 2.31
CA GLN A 8 22.28 10.67 1.91
C GLN A 8 22.36 9.16 1.66
N MET A 9 22.39 8.36 2.73
CA MET A 9 22.15 6.94 2.60
C MET A 9 20.73 6.84 2.06
N LYS A 10 20.62 6.48 0.78
CA LYS A 10 19.35 6.34 0.09
C LYS A 10 18.44 5.47 0.98
N PRO A 11 17.25 5.96 1.39
CA PRO A 11 16.44 5.31 2.41
C PRO A 11 15.69 4.07 1.87
N PHE A 12 16.33 3.25 1.05
CA PHE A 12 15.76 2.06 0.40
C PHE A 12 15.05 1.15 1.40
N GLY A 13 15.71 0.85 2.54
CA GLY A 13 15.13 0.01 3.57
C GLY A 13 13.83 0.57 4.16
N LEU A 14 13.74 1.90 4.32
CA LEU A 14 12.52 2.56 4.81
C LEU A 14 11.41 2.53 3.74
N LEU A 15 11.76 2.82 2.48
CA LEU A 15 10.81 2.78 1.36
C LEU A 15 10.23 1.37 1.17
N LEU A 16 11.08 0.35 1.12
CA LEU A 16 10.66 -1.04 0.97
C LEU A 16 9.83 -1.54 2.16
N SER A 17 10.22 -1.19 3.39
CA SER A 17 9.45 -1.56 4.58
C SER A 17 8.08 -0.91 4.59
N SER A 18 7.99 0.37 4.22
CA SER A 18 6.73 1.11 4.13
C SER A 18 5.79 0.48 3.08
N VAL A 19 6.32 0.20 1.89
CA VAL A 19 5.58 -0.46 0.79
C VAL A 19 5.09 -1.84 1.20
N PHE A 20 5.93 -2.63 1.86
CA PHE A 20 5.55 -3.95 2.37
C PHE A 20 4.42 -3.85 3.40
N LEU A 21 4.55 -2.96 4.38
CA LEU A 21 3.50 -2.73 5.38
C LEU A 21 2.20 -2.20 4.76
N GLY A 22 2.29 -1.33 3.75
CA GLY A 22 1.13 -0.87 2.98
C GLY A 22 0.44 -2.02 2.25
N THR A 23 1.22 -2.92 1.64
CA THR A 23 0.71 -4.13 0.97
C THR A 23 0.01 -5.06 1.96
N VAL A 24 0.67 -5.39 3.08
CA VAL A 24 0.07 -6.20 4.17
C VAL A 24 -1.22 -5.54 4.66
N GLY A 25 -1.18 -4.21 4.84
CA GLY A 25 -2.33 -3.39 5.21
C GLY A 25 -3.53 -3.61 4.29
N GLN A 26 -3.27 -3.53 2.98
CA GLN A 26 -4.28 -3.68 1.94
C GLN A 26 -4.86 -5.09 1.89
N LEU A 27 -4.00 -6.11 1.91
CA LEU A 27 -4.41 -7.51 1.80
C LEU A 27 -5.18 -7.97 3.04
N CYS A 28 -4.72 -7.61 4.25
CA CYS A 28 -5.43 -7.90 5.50
C CYS A 28 -6.80 -7.21 5.54
N SER A 29 -6.86 -5.92 5.19
CA SER A 29 -8.12 -5.17 5.14
C SER A 29 -9.09 -5.80 4.14
N LYS A 30 -8.62 -6.16 2.94
CA LYS A 30 -9.43 -6.83 1.92
C LYS A 30 -9.95 -8.18 2.41
N LYS A 31 -9.12 -8.99 3.06
CA LYS A 31 -9.52 -10.28 3.62
C LYS A 31 -10.58 -10.10 4.71
N GLY A 32 -10.38 -9.15 5.62
CA GLY A 32 -11.34 -8.82 6.67
C GLY A 32 -12.69 -8.35 6.10
N LEU A 33 -12.67 -7.42 5.15
CA LEU A 33 -13.90 -6.93 4.51
C LEU A 33 -14.64 -8.00 3.71
N THR A 34 -13.91 -8.93 3.09
CA THR A 34 -14.53 -10.06 2.38
C THR A 34 -15.37 -10.93 3.33
N SER A 35 -14.97 -11.07 4.59
CA SER A 35 -15.74 -11.80 5.62
C SER A 35 -16.96 -11.03 6.15
N ILE A 36 -16.98 -9.70 6.02
CA ILE A 36 -18.09 -8.84 6.46
C ILE A 36 -19.20 -8.75 5.38
N GLY A 37 -18.82 -8.99 4.11
CA GLY A 37 -19.67 -8.80 2.94
C GLY A 37 -19.65 -7.36 2.40
N PRO A 38 -20.33 -7.08 1.28
CA PRO A 38 -20.43 -5.74 0.72
C PRO A 38 -21.00 -4.75 1.72
N VAL A 39 -20.35 -3.60 1.86
CA VAL A 39 -20.78 -2.52 2.74
C VAL A 39 -21.45 -1.43 1.91
N TYR A 40 -22.68 -1.08 2.27
CA TYR A 40 -23.42 0.02 1.66
C TYR A 40 -23.56 1.14 2.68
N LEU A 41 -23.13 2.35 2.31
CA LEU A 41 -23.30 3.54 3.13
C LEU A 41 -24.65 4.18 2.81
N ASP A 42 -25.60 3.99 3.71
CA ASP A 42 -26.82 4.80 3.78
C ASP A 42 -26.50 6.04 4.64
N LEU A 43 -26.79 7.24 4.13
CA LEU A 43 -26.39 8.52 4.72
C LEU A 43 -27.13 8.85 6.03
N ALA A 44 -28.04 7.99 6.48
CA ALA A 44 -28.60 8.07 7.83
C ALA A 44 -27.47 7.90 8.90
N PRO A 45 -27.24 8.89 9.79
CA PRO A 45 -26.09 8.89 10.72
C PRO A 45 -26.01 7.64 11.62
N SER A 46 -27.15 7.09 12.04
CA SER A 46 -27.21 5.88 12.87
C SER A 46 -26.71 4.62 12.14
N LYS A 47 -26.88 4.56 10.81
CA LYS A 47 -26.40 3.43 9.99
C LYS A 47 -24.91 3.55 9.70
N VAL A 48 -24.38 4.76 9.56
CA VAL A 48 -22.94 5.00 9.36
C VAL A 48 -22.14 4.51 10.55
N ILE A 49 -22.54 4.85 11.78
CA ILE A 49 -21.84 4.41 13.00
C ILE A 49 -21.84 2.88 13.11
N GLY A 50 -22.99 2.24 12.85
CA GLY A 50 -23.09 0.78 12.87
C GLY A 50 -22.17 0.10 11.85
N VAL A 51 -22.06 0.66 10.64
CA VAL A 51 -21.15 0.17 9.59
C VAL A 51 -19.69 0.29 10.02
N VAL A 52 -19.28 1.44 10.55
CA VAL A 52 -17.92 1.66 11.03
C VAL A 52 -17.59 0.67 12.14
N LEU A 53 -18.45 0.53 13.15
CA LEU A 53 -18.24 -0.45 14.23
C LEU A 53 -18.12 -1.88 13.70
N LYS A 54 -18.96 -2.27 12.73
CA LYS A 54 -18.89 -3.60 12.10
C LYS A 54 -17.55 -3.83 11.39
N ILE A 55 -17.05 -2.83 10.65
CA ILE A 55 -15.76 -2.90 9.94
C ILE A 55 -14.60 -3.03 10.94
N PHE A 56 -14.56 -2.16 11.94
CA PHE A 56 -13.47 -2.12 12.93
C PHE A 56 -13.56 -3.22 14.00
N SER A 57 -14.67 -3.95 14.08
CA SER A 57 -14.77 -5.17 14.90
C SER A 57 -14.01 -6.36 14.30
N ASN A 58 -13.62 -6.29 13.01
CA ASN A 58 -12.88 -7.37 12.37
C ASN A 58 -11.37 -7.25 12.65
N PRO A 59 -10.73 -8.27 13.25
CA PRO A 59 -9.33 -8.19 13.64
C PRO A 59 -8.37 -8.04 12.45
N LEU A 60 -8.70 -8.60 11.28
CA LEU A 60 -7.87 -8.44 10.08
C LEU A 60 -7.92 -7.02 9.53
N VAL A 61 -9.08 -6.35 9.66
CA VAL A 61 -9.17 -4.93 9.30
C VAL A 61 -8.34 -4.08 10.26
N LEU A 62 -8.38 -4.37 11.57
CA LEU A 62 -7.55 -3.67 12.56
C LEU A 62 -6.05 -3.84 12.30
N VAL A 63 -5.61 -5.08 12.03
CA VAL A 63 -4.23 -5.35 11.61
C VAL A 63 -3.89 -4.57 10.34
N GLY A 64 -4.81 -4.53 9.38
CA GLY A 64 -4.64 -3.81 8.13
C GLY A 64 -4.44 -2.30 8.33
N VAL A 65 -5.32 -1.68 9.11
CA VAL A 65 -5.27 -0.25 9.45
C VAL A 65 -4.00 0.08 10.24
N PHE A 66 -3.63 -0.74 11.22
CA PHE A 66 -2.40 -0.55 12.00
C PHE A 66 -1.16 -0.64 11.11
N SER A 67 -1.12 -1.61 10.20
CA SER A 67 -0.04 -1.76 9.22
C SER A 67 0.07 -0.53 8.30
N TYR A 68 -1.06 0.02 7.85
CA TYR A 68 -1.07 1.27 7.08
C TYR A 68 -0.56 2.47 7.87
N LEU A 69 -0.96 2.59 9.14
CA LEU A 69 -0.51 3.68 10.00
C LEU A 69 1.02 3.62 10.19
N LEU A 70 1.55 2.45 10.53
CA LEU A 70 2.98 2.24 10.69
C LEU A 70 3.74 2.47 9.38
N GLY A 71 3.23 1.92 8.27
CA GLY A 71 3.79 2.11 6.94
C GLY A 71 3.85 3.58 6.53
N SER A 72 2.81 4.36 6.88
CA SER A 72 2.74 5.80 6.61
C SER A 72 3.75 6.59 7.45
N ILE A 73 3.94 6.23 8.72
CA ILE A 73 4.98 6.85 9.56
C ILE A 73 6.36 6.59 8.95
N ILE A 74 6.66 5.35 8.56
CA ILE A 74 7.94 5.01 7.91
C ILE A 74 8.10 5.76 6.57
N TRP A 75 7.03 5.89 5.79
CA TRP A 75 7.00 6.65 4.55
C TRP A 75 7.39 8.12 4.77
N LEU A 76 6.79 8.78 5.77
CA LEU A 76 7.10 10.17 6.10
C LEU A 76 8.57 10.33 6.52
N VAL A 77 9.11 9.37 7.28
CA VAL A 77 10.54 9.37 7.62
C VAL A 77 11.41 9.18 6.38
N ALA A 78 11.02 8.32 5.44
CA ALA A 78 11.74 8.13 4.18
C ALA A 78 11.73 9.42 3.33
N LEU A 79 10.57 10.06 3.17
CA LEU A 79 10.42 11.32 2.43
C LEU A 79 11.19 12.48 3.06
N SER A 80 11.40 12.47 4.39
CA SER A 80 12.27 13.48 5.03
C SER A 80 13.75 13.35 4.62
N ARG A 81 14.14 12.26 3.94
CA ARG A 81 15.52 11.90 3.59
C ARG A 81 15.71 11.64 2.10
N THR A 82 14.72 11.92 1.26
CA THR A 82 14.81 11.67 -0.17
C THR A 82 13.84 12.56 -0.95
N GLU A 83 14.11 12.73 -2.23
CA GLU A 83 13.19 13.44 -3.11
C GLU A 83 11.96 12.58 -3.41
N LEU A 84 10.79 13.22 -3.49
CA LEU A 84 9.53 12.52 -3.74
C LEU A 84 9.56 11.76 -5.07
N SER A 85 10.19 12.33 -6.10
CA SER A 85 10.41 11.74 -7.43
C SER A 85 11.21 10.43 -7.35
N PHE A 86 12.18 10.33 -6.45
CA PHE A 86 12.93 9.09 -6.21
C PHE A 86 12.13 8.05 -5.41
N ALA A 87 11.29 8.49 -4.47
CA ALA A 87 10.50 7.60 -3.62
C ALA A 87 9.28 7.00 -4.34
N TYR A 88 8.58 7.76 -5.18
CA TYR A 88 7.34 7.34 -5.84
C TYR A 88 7.45 6.04 -6.68
N PRO A 89 8.56 5.77 -7.38
CA PRO A 89 8.80 4.48 -8.03
C PRO A 89 8.60 3.26 -7.11
N PHE A 90 8.93 3.38 -5.81
CA PHE A 90 8.73 2.31 -4.83
C PHE A 90 7.26 2.03 -4.54
N VAL A 91 6.38 3.05 -4.61
CA VAL A 91 4.94 2.86 -4.44
C VAL A 91 4.40 1.91 -5.50
N SER A 92 4.99 1.90 -6.69
CA SER A 92 4.58 1.02 -7.77
C SER A 92 4.83 -0.46 -7.47
N LEU A 93 5.79 -0.79 -6.59
CA LEU A 93 5.97 -2.15 -6.10
C LEU A 93 4.76 -2.64 -5.30
N THR A 94 4.00 -1.74 -4.65
CA THR A 94 2.72 -2.10 -4.02
C THR A 94 1.77 -2.72 -5.03
N TYR A 95 1.69 -2.21 -6.28
CA TYR A 95 0.83 -2.81 -7.31
C TYR A 95 1.26 -4.25 -7.63
N LEU A 96 2.57 -4.50 -7.75
CA LEU A 96 3.11 -5.84 -7.98
C LEU A 96 2.79 -6.78 -6.81
N LEU A 97 3.06 -6.34 -5.58
CA LEU A 97 2.86 -7.16 -4.39
C LEU A 97 1.37 -7.43 -4.12
N VAL A 98 0.50 -6.44 -4.31
CA VAL A 98 -0.96 -6.61 -4.21
C VAL A 98 -1.46 -7.51 -5.33
N PHE A 99 -0.96 -7.38 -6.56
CA PHE A 99 -1.33 -8.27 -7.66
C PHE A 99 -1.02 -9.74 -7.35
N ILE A 100 0.21 -10.02 -6.92
CA ILE A 100 0.64 -11.37 -6.53
C ILE A 100 -0.18 -11.84 -5.31
N GLY A 101 -0.32 -10.99 -4.30
CA GLY A 101 -1.05 -11.27 -3.08
C GLY A 101 -2.53 -11.55 -3.34
N SER A 102 -3.16 -10.84 -4.27
CA SER A 102 -4.56 -11.05 -4.62
C SER A 102 -4.78 -12.37 -5.35
N TRP A 103 -3.89 -12.72 -6.26
CA TRP A 103 -3.93 -14.03 -6.91
C TRP A 103 -3.70 -15.16 -5.91
N TYR A 104 -2.69 -15.04 -5.05
CA TYR A 104 -2.32 -16.09 -4.10
C TYR A 104 -3.32 -16.25 -2.94
N LEU A 105 -3.78 -15.15 -2.34
CA LEU A 105 -4.62 -15.17 -1.13
C LEU A 105 -6.12 -15.21 -1.42
N PHE A 106 -6.57 -14.63 -2.54
CA PHE A 106 -7.99 -14.55 -2.89
C PHE A 106 -8.37 -15.41 -4.10
N GLY A 107 -7.39 -16.04 -4.76
CA GLY A 107 -7.64 -16.86 -5.94
C GLY A 107 -8.20 -16.06 -7.12
N GLU A 108 -7.94 -14.74 -7.17
CA GLU A 108 -8.45 -13.90 -8.24
C GLU A 108 -7.86 -14.33 -9.59
N SER A 109 -8.73 -14.48 -10.60
CA SER A 109 -8.28 -14.77 -11.96
C SER A 109 -7.46 -13.62 -12.52
N ILE A 110 -6.22 -13.92 -12.91
CA ILE A 110 -5.35 -12.95 -13.58
C ILE A 110 -5.67 -12.95 -15.08
N SER A 111 -6.10 -11.82 -15.60
CA SER A 111 -6.25 -11.64 -17.06
C SER A 111 -4.93 -11.24 -17.70
N PHE A 112 -4.75 -11.60 -18.97
CA PHE A 112 -3.60 -11.20 -19.77
C PHE A 112 -3.38 -9.68 -19.79
N LEU A 113 -4.47 -8.91 -19.87
CA LEU A 113 -4.42 -7.44 -19.84
C LEU A 113 -3.86 -6.89 -18.52
N ARG A 114 -4.19 -7.51 -17.37
CA ARG A 114 -3.61 -7.09 -16.08
C ARG A 114 -2.12 -7.38 -16.00
N CYS A 115 -1.66 -8.52 -16.53
CA CYS A 115 -0.23 -8.81 -16.66
C CYS A 115 0.48 -7.79 -17.53
N LEU A 116 -0.08 -7.46 -18.70
CA LEU A 116 0.49 -6.48 -19.60
C LEU A 116 0.58 -5.09 -18.95
N GLY A 117 -0.50 -4.64 -18.31
CA GLY A 117 -0.52 -3.37 -17.59
C GLY A 117 0.50 -3.31 -16.45
N LEU A 118 0.64 -4.40 -15.68
CA LEU A 118 1.67 -4.50 -14.64
C LEU A 118 3.08 -4.42 -15.23
N GLY A 119 3.33 -5.09 -16.36
CA GLY A 119 4.58 -4.98 -17.10
C GLY A 119 4.89 -3.53 -17.49
N LEU A 120 3.91 -2.80 -18.01
CA LEU A 120 4.07 -1.38 -18.36
C LEU A 120 4.39 -0.49 -17.15
N ILE A 121 3.74 -0.71 -16.01
CA ILE A 121 4.06 0.00 -14.76
C ILE A 121 5.52 -0.26 -14.36
N LEU A 122 5.96 -1.52 -14.38
CA LEU A 122 7.33 -1.88 -14.03
C LEU A 122 8.35 -1.28 -15.01
N CYS A 123 8.07 -1.27 -16.31
CA CYS A 123 8.90 -0.60 -17.30
C CYS A 123 9.02 0.91 -17.02
N GLY A 124 7.90 1.58 -16.72
CA GLY A 124 7.90 3.00 -16.35
C GLY A 124 8.75 3.30 -15.11
N VAL A 125 8.65 2.44 -14.09
CA VAL A 125 9.46 2.51 -12.86
C VAL A 125 10.96 2.37 -13.16
N ILE A 126 11.34 1.43 -14.04
CA ILE A 126 12.73 1.24 -14.46
C ILE A 126 13.26 2.50 -15.14
N PHE A 127 12.51 3.09 -16.06
CA PHE A 127 12.93 4.33 -16.74
C PHE A 127 13.11 5.50 -15.78
N ILE A 128 12.21 5.67 -14.81
CA ILE A 128 12.37 6.70 -13.76
C ILE A 128 13.59 6.41 -12.86
N SER A 129 13.88 5.14 -12.58
CA SER A 129 15.07 4.79 -11.79
C SER A 129 16.38 5.01 -12.55
N LEU A 130 16.34 5.13 -13.88
CA LEU A 130 17.50 5.36 -14.74
C LEU A 130 17.74 6.85 -15.07
N SER A 131 16.76 7.72 -14.83
CA SER A 131 16.89 9.18 -14.96
C SER A 131 17.58 9.82 -13.76
#